data_AF-X1HQT8-F1
#
_entry.id   AF-X1HQT8-F1
#
_cell.length_a   1.000
_cell.length_b   1.000
_cell.length_c   1.000
_cell.angle_alpha   90.00
_cell.angle_beta   90.00
_cell.angle_gamma   90.00
#
_symmetry.space_group_name_H-M   'P 1'
#
loop_
_entity.id
_entity.type
_entity.pdbx_description
1 polymer ?
#
loop_
_entity_poly.entity_id
_entity_poly.type
_entity_poly.pdbx_seq_one_letter_code
_entity_poly.pdbx_strand_id
1 'polypeptide(L)'
;MPPPKPKIIAYCNKPLEGVGNVLHAFKYDPAKLQPTDSLADYDPITHKLDILRQQTGKEILPRGASELALYDDGAHDDGAAGDGLYANSFADTKIQGSYTFRFVASDIPSGSGLKTTREWTKSFYNQVNIDPKYSDINITLLAKTADGMRYSVKIVPKDQFGNFLGPEYPVVVTVSHPGAQRVIQLNDNIDGTYTKEIFITQSEADADAILEIDIDGKKFTTAKLEPKLRKFSLSIHGGIAVPIDNFADDFEQGYNVLVDLDYHFTQQLSFVGFFGYNDFKSKTAGIDDNY
;
A
#
# COMPACT_ATOMS: atom_id res chain seq x y z
N MET A 1 0.42 51.64 32.36
CA MET A 1 0.71 50.80 31.18
C MET A 1 0.61 49.34 31.62
N PRO A 2 0.00 48.45 30.82
CA PRO A 2 0.06 47.02 31.09
C PRO A 2 1.53 46.56 31.07
N PRO A 3 1.90 45.55 31.88
CA PRO A 3 3.24 45.00 31.85
C PRO A 3 3.57 44.46 30.44
N PRO A 4 4.84 44.55 30.00
CA PRO A 4 5.25 43.99 28.72
C PRO A 4 4.94 42.48 28.71
N LYS A 5 4.23 42.02 27.66
CA LYS A 5 3.95 40.60 27.46
C LYS A 5 5.25 39.85 27.12
N PRO A 6 5.48 38.65 27.67
CA PRO A 6 6.62 37.83 27.29
C PRO A 6 6.54 37.47 25.81
N LYS A 7 7.70 37.37 25.16
CA LYS A 7 7.81 36.85 23.80
C LYS A 7 8.03 35.35 23.88
N ILE A 8 7.16 34.55 23.25
CA ILE A 8 7.30 33.10 23.25
C ILE A 8 7.58 32.60 21.82
N ILE A 9 8.70 31.88 21.66
CA ILE A 9 9.09 31.25 20.39
C ILE A 9 9.30 29.75 20.62
N ALA A 10 8.70 28.92 19.78
CA ALA A 10 9.00 27.50 19.68
C ALA A 10 10.02 27.27 18.55
N TYR A 11 11.17 26.68 18.90
CA TYR A 11 12.17 26.22 17.96
C TYR A 11 11.98 24.73 17.74
N CYS A 12 11.62 24.33 16.52
CA CYS A 12 11.44 22.93 16.15
C CYS A 12 12.70 22.40 15.46
N ASN A 13 13.23 21.30 15.97
CA ASN A 13 14.19 20.45 15.28
C ASN A 13 13.44 19.23 14.73
N LYS A 14 13.34 19.13 13.41
CA LYS A 14 12.46 18.20 12.68
C LYS A 14 13.24 17.28 11.74
N PRO A 15 12.73 16.08 11.43
CA PRO A 15 13.30 15.26 10.37
C PRO A 15 13.15 15.94 9.00
N LEU A 16 14.14 15.79 8.14
CA LEU A 16 14.05 16.10 6.70
C LEU A 16 13.85 14.83 5.86
N GLU A 17 14.07 13.66 6.45
CA GLU A 17 13.84 12.37 5.83
C GLU A 17 13.39 11.35 6.90
N GLY A 18 12.43 10.50 6.55
CA GLY A 18 11.95 9.44 7.43
C GLY A 18 12.88 8.23 7.44
N VAL A 19 12.98 7.54 8.59
CA VAL A 19 13.84 6.36 8.74
C VAL A 19 13.46 5.27 7.72
N GLY A 20 12.17 5.03 7.50
CA GLY A 20 11.71 4.06 6.50
C GLY A 20 12.18 4.41 5.09
N ASN A 21 12.20 5.69 4.71
CA ASN A 21 12.65 6.14 3.38
C ASN A 21 14.14 5.86 3.17
N VAL A 22 14.95 6.20 4.17
CA VAL A 22 16.39 5.94 4.16
C VAL A 22 16.65 4.45 4.03
N LEU A 23 16.04 3.63 4.88
CA LEU A 23 16.23 2.17 4.85
C LEU A 23 15.76 1.54 3.53
N HIS A 24 14.71 2.10 2.92
CA HIS A 24 14.19 1.62 1.65
C HIS A 24 15.10 1.93 0.47
N ALA A 25 15.69 3.13 0.44
CA ALA A 25 16.61 3.57 -0.61
C ALA A 25 17.88 2.71 -0.67
N PHE A 26 18.33 2.20 0.48
CA PHE A 26 19.50 1.34 0.57
C PHE A 26 19.10 -0.14 0.67
N LYS A 27 19.08 -0.82 -0.47
CA LYS A 27 18.93 -2.29 -0.50
C LYS A 27 20.14 -2.93 0.16
N TYR A 28 19.87 -3.78 1.13
CA TYR A 28 20.90 -4.51 1.86
C TYR A 28 20.43 -5.95 2.04
N ASP A 29 21.35 -6.89 1.91
CA ASP A 29 21.06 -8.32 2.08
C ASP A 29 20.96 -8.64 3.57
N PRO A 30 19.80 -9.04 4.10
CA PRO A 30 19.64 -9.35 5.53
C PRO A 30 20.61 -10.44 6.01
N ALA A 31 21.06 -11.35 5.13
CA ALA A 31 22.05 -12.36 5.48
C ALA A 31 23.41 -11.75 5.88
N LYS A 32 23.70 -10.52 5.43
CA LYS A 32 24.90 -9.75 5.77
C LYS A 32 24.72 -8.87 7.00
N LEU A 33 23.53 -8.84 7.61
CA LEU A 33 23.27 -8.17 8.90
C LEU A 33 23.38 -9.12 10.10
N GLN A 34 23.64 -10.42 9.85
CA GLN A 34 23.84 -11.40 10.91
C GLN A 34 24.89 -10.88 11.89
N PRO A 35 24.54 -10.70 13.17
CA PRO A 35 25.49 -10.20 14.16
C PRO A 35 26.67 -11.17 14.26
N THR A 36 27.89 -10.66 14.17
CA THR A 36 29.04 -11.38 14.74
C THR A 36 28.84 -11.49 16.25
N ASP A 37 29.52 -12.42 16.93
CA ASP A 37 29.39 -12.62 18.39
C ASP A 37 29.59 -11.32 19.22
N SER A 38 30.21 -10.28 18.63
CA SER A 38 30.39 -8.94 19.21
C SER A 38 29.22 -7.96 19.02
N LEU A 39 28.16 -8.35 18.30
CA LEU A 39 27.02 -7.51 17.90
C LEU A 39 25.66 -8.14 18.23
N ALA A 40 25.63 -9.22 19.02
CA ALA A 40 24.40 -9.94 19.36
C ALA A 40 23.33 -9.07 20.05
N ASP A 41 23.72 -7.93 20.63
CA ASP A 41 22.82 -6.97 21.27
C ASP A 41 22.37 -5.82 20.35
N TYR A 42 22.84 -5.77 19.09
CA TYR A 42 22.45 -4.73 18.15
C TYR A 42 21.16 -5.09 17.41
N ASP A 43 20.18 -4.23 17.58
CA ASP A 43 18.98 -4.19 16.76
C ASP A 43 19.34 -4.09 15.25
N PRO A 44 18.75 -4.93 14.36
CA PRO A 44 19.12 -4.98 12.94
C PRO A 44 18.97 -3.65 12.20
N ILE A 45 17.96 -2.82 12.53
CA ILE A 45 17.81 -1.48 11.96
C ILE A 45 18.98 -0.60 12.37
N THR A 46 19.30 -0.56 13.66
CA THR A 46 20.39 0.25 14.19
C THR A 46 21.71 -0.14 13.53
N HIS A 47 21.99 -1.45 13.42
CA HIS A 47 23.17 -1.95 12.74
C HIS A 47 23.22 -1.54 11.27
N LYS A 48 22.10 -1.64 10.54
CA LYS A 48 22.02 -1.20 9.14
C LYS A 48 22.27 0.31 9.02
N LEU A 49 21.67 1.13 9.89
CA LEU A 49 21.89 2.58 9.90
C LEU A 49 23.38 2.91 10.15
N ASP A 50 24.05 2.21 11.04
CA ASP A 50 25.48 2.43 11.30
C ASP A 50 26.37 2.02 10.12
N ILE A 51 26.08 0.88 9.48
CA ILE A 51 26.76 0.50 8.23
C ILE A 51 26.56 1.58 7.17
N LEU A 52 25.35 2.11 7.01
CA LEU A 52 25.06 3.17 6.03
C LEU A 52 25.81 4.45 6.34
N ARG A 53 25.92 4.85 7.62
CA ARG A 53 26.75 5.99 8.04
C ARG A 53 28.22 5.79 7.66
N GLN A 54 28.76 4.61 7.95
CA GLN A 54 30.17 4.28 7.67
C GLN A 54 30.45 4.25 6.15
N GLN A 55 29.56 3.66 5.36
CA GLN A 55 29.73 3.53 3.91
C GLN A 55 29.56 4.86 3.16
N THR A 56 28.59 5.67 3.57
CA THR A 56 28.28 6.92 2.87
C THR A 56 29.13 8.10 3.33
N GLY A 57 29.67 8.05 4.55
CA GLY A 57 30.38 9.17 5.18
C GLY A 57 29.50 10.42 5.38
N LYS A 58 28.18 10.26 5.32
CA LYS A 58 27.18 11.35 5.37
C LYS A 58 26.21 11.17 6.53
N GLU A 59 25.59 12.26 6.94
CA GLU A 59 24.41 12.20 7.81
C GLU A 59 23.25 11.54 7.05
N ILE A 60 22.83 10.37 7.51
CA ILE A 60 21.78 9.56 6.86
C ILE A 60 20.36 9.88 7.35
N LEU A 61 20.22 10.71 8.40
CA LEU A 61 18.92 11.16 8.93
C LEU A 61 18.96 12.69 9.09
N PRO A 62 19.00 13.44 7.98
CA PRO A 62 19.17 14.89 8.02
C PRO A 62 18.07 15.57 8.82
N ARG A 63 18.45 16.63 9.53
CA ARG A 63 17.59 17.40 10.44
C ARG A 63 17.43 18.83 9.96
N GLY A 64 16.24 19.38 10.13
CA GLY A 64 15.89 20.76 9.79
C GLY A 64 15.48 21.56 11.02
N ALA A 65 15.58 22.88 10.92
CA ALA A 65 15.10 23.79 11.94
C ALA A 65 13.89 24.60 11.45
N SER A 66 12.98 24.92 12.36
CA SER A 66 11.87 25.84 12.10
C SER A 66 11.56 26.64 13.35
N GLU A 67 11.05 27.86 13.18
CA GLU A 67 10.69 28.75 14.28
C GLU A 67 9.21 29.11 14.18
N LEU A 68 8.52 29.12 15.32
CA LEU A 68 7.10 29.43 15.41
C LEU A 68 6.87 30.36 16.60
N ALA A 69 6.41 31.57 16.33
CA ALA A 69 5.96 32.47 17.40
C ALA A 69 4.64 31.96 17.99
N LEU A 70 4.49 32.00 19.31
CA LEU A 70 3.21 31.73 19.97
C LEU A 70 2.54 33.04 20.38
N TYR A 71 1.21 33.08 20.31
CA TYR A 71 0.41 34.29 20.51
C TYR A 71 -0.58 34.13 21.65
N ASP A 72 -0.82 35.23 22.35
CA ASP A 72 -1.84 35.47 23.38
C ASP A 72 -2.70 36.66 22.90
N ASP A 73 -3.35 36.46 21.76
CA ASP A 73 -4.12 37.41 20.96
C ASP A 73 -5.62 37.06 20.84
N GLY A 74 -6.07 35.98 21.47
CA GLY A 74 -7.47 35.52 21.36
C GLY A 74 -7.77 34.84 20.02
N ALA A 75 -6.72 34.48 19.28
CA ALA A 75 -6.74 33.71 18.05
C ALA A 75 -5.74 32.55 18.17
N HIS A 76 -5.53 31.77 17.11
CA HIS A 76 -4.57 30.64 17.13
C HIS A 76 -4.86 29.55 18.20
N ASP A 77 -6.12 29.44 18.62
CA ASP A 77 -6.60 28.51 19.66
C ASP A 77 -5.95 28.74 21.06
N ASP A 78 -5.61 30.00 21.38
CA ASP A 78 -4.99 30.38 22.66
C ASP A 78 -5.99 30.67 23.78
N GLY A 79 -7.25 31.02 23.48
CA GLY A 79 -8.25 31.40 24.48
C GLY A 79 -8.68 32.86 24.33
N ALA A 80 -8.63 33.63 25.42
CA ALA A 80 -8.95 35.05 25.39
C ALA A 80 -7.66 35.88 25.38
N ALA A 81 -7.62 36.94 24.58
CA ALA A 81 -6.45 37.81 24.50
C ALA A 81 -6.03 38.36 25.87
N GLY A 82 -4.78 38.12 26.27
CA GLY A 82 -4.23 38.60 27.54
C GLY A 82 -4.46 37.69 28.73
N ASP A 83 -4.94 36.46 28.56
CA ASP A 83 -5.17 35.51 29.65
C ASP A 83 -3.89 34.73 30.04
N GLY A 84 -2.82 34.88 29.25
CA GLY A 84 -1.52 34.27 29.51
C GLY A 84 -1.37 32.85 28.97
N LEU A 85 -2.34 32.37 28.20
CA LEU A 85 -2.21 31.19 27.36
C LEU A 85 -1.65 31.60 25.99
N TYR A 86 -0.68 30.84 25.50
CA TYR A 86 0.00 31.14 24.23
C TYR A 86 -0.10 29.93 23.31
N ALA A 87 -0.59 30.13 22.09
CA ALA A 87 -0.76 29.05 21.13
C ALA A 87 -0.36 29.43 19.70
N ASN A 88 -0.09 28.38 18.91
CA ASN A 88 0.03 28.39 17.45
C ASN A 88 0.00 26.92 16.95
N SER A 89 -0.14 26.72 15.65
CA SER A 89 -0.14 25.40 15.01
C SER A 89 1.13 25.16 14.18
N PHE A 90 1.62 23.92 14.22
CA PHE A 90 2.75 23.48 13.40
C PHE A 90 2.29 22.38 12.44
N ALA A 91 2.20 22.70 11.15
CA ALA A 91 1.63 21.80 10.13
C ALA A 91 2.67 20.98 9.36
N ASP A 92 3.97 21.27 9.52
CA ASP A 92 5.03 20.59 8.78
C ASP A 92 5.43 19.27 9.44
N THR A 93 4.46 18.37 9.54
CA THR A 93 4.56 17.06 10.20
C THR A 93 4.38 15.93 9.19
N LYS A 94 4.73 16.15 7.92
CA LYS A 94 4.54 15.16 6.85
C LYS A 94 5.58 14.06 6.86
N ILE A 95 6.68 14.22 7.59
CA ILE A 95 7.81 13.29 7.58
C ILE A 95 7.77 12.46 8.86
N GLN A 96 7.99 11.15 8.76
CA GLN A 96 8.12 10.25 9.90
C GLN A 96 9.32 10.66 10.76
N GLY A 97 9.18 10.57 12.09
CA GLY A 97 10.29 10.68 13.02
C GLY A 97 10.03 11.63 14.18
N SER A 98 11.09 11.91 14.94
CA SER A 98 11.01 12.73 16.16
C SER A 98 11.08 14.23 15.84
N TYR A 99 10.05 14.98 16.24
CA TYR A 99 10.03 16.43 16.24
C TYR A 99 10.29 16.92 17.66
N THR A 100 11.36 17.69 17.86
CA THR A 100 11.74 18.22 19.17
C THR A 100 11.51 19.73 19.17
N PHE A 101 10.59 20.18 20.01
CA PHE A 101 10.29 21.59 20.20
C PHE A 101 10.95 22.10 21.47
N ARG A 102 11.69 23.20 21.35
CA ARG A 102 12.20 24.00 22.47
C ARG A 102 11.41 25.30 22.51
N PHE A 103 10.60 25.46 23.54
CA PHE A 103 9.82 26.66 23.81
C PHE A 103 10.65 27.62 24.66
N VAL A 104 10.82 28.85 24.21
CA VAL A 104 11.58 29.89 24.90
C VAL A 104 10.65 31.08 25.14
N ALA A 105 10.36 31.33 26.41
CA ALA A 105 9.63 32.52 26.84
C ALA A 105 10.66 33.54 27.38
N SER A 106 10.90 34.61 26.62
CA SER A 106 11.82 35.68 26.98
C SER A 106 11.10 36.93 27.45
N ASP A 107 11.86 37.86 28.02
CA ASP A 107 11.37 39.15 28.50
C ASP A 107 10.34 39.07 29.62
N ILE A 108 10.29 37.95 30.35
CA ILE A 108 9.39 37.76 31.49
C ILE A 108 9.82 38.71 32.61
N PRO A 109 8.97 39.65 33.08
CA PRO A 109 9.33 40.53 34.20
C PRO A 109 9.57 39.72 35.48
N SER A 110 10.71 39.95 36.15
CA SER A 110 11.08 39.29 37.42
C SER A 110 11.21 40.23 38.61
N GLY A 111 10.76 41.49 38.45
CA GLY A 111 10.85 42.54 39.47
C GLY A 111 12.08 43.44 39.32
N SER A 112 12.05 44.64 39.92
CA SER A 112 13.17 45.61 39.91
C SER A 112 13.72 45.98 38.52
N GLY A 113 12.86 45.98 37.49
CA GLY A 113 13.26 46.22 36.10
C GLY A 113 14.03 45.07 35.45
N LEU A 114 14.20 43.94 36.15
CA LEU A 114 14.84 42.75 35.62
C LEU A 114 13.88 41.90 34.78
N LYS A 115 14.47 41.16 33.87
CA LYS A 115 13.80 40.20 33.00
C LYS A 115 14.44 38.83 33.15
N THR A 116 13.67 37.79 32.90
CA THR A 116 14.14 36.40 32.88
C THR A 116 13.68 35.68 31.63
N THR A 117 14.28 34.52 31.40
CA THR A 117 13.93 33.60 30.31
C THR A 117 13.61 32.25 30.92
N ARG A 118 12.57 31.59 30.41
CA ARG A 118 12.24 30.21 30.74
C ARG A 118 12.23 29.37 29.48
N GLU A 119 12.72 28.14 29.60
CA GLU A 119 12.77 27.19 28.51
C GLU A 119 12.13 25.86 28.88
N TRP A 120 11.49 25.22 27.91
CA TRP A 120 10.97 23.87 28.03
C TRP A 120 11.15 23.13 26.71
N THR A 121 11.54 21.86 26.79
CA THR A 121 11.76 21.03 25.60
C THR A 121 10.85 19.80 25.65
N LYS A 122 10.19 19.51 24.52
CA LYS A 122 9.35 18.32 24.37
C LYS A 122 9.55 17.70 22.99
N SER A 123 9.56 16.37 22.95
CA SER A 123 9.66 15.60 21.72
C SER A 123 8.35 14.87 21.44
N PHE A 124 7.98 14.80 20.16
CA PHE A 124 6.86 14.05 19.63
C PHE A 124 7.36 13.14 18.52
N TYR A 125 6.88 11.90 18.46
CA TYR A 125 7.21 11.01 17.36
C TYR A 125 6.02 10.92 16.40
N ASN A 126 6.26 11.25 15.13
CA ASN A 126 5.27 11.11 14.07
C ASN A 126 5.45 9.74 13.39
N GLN A 127 4.45 8.87 13.52
CA GLN A 127 4.40 7.56 12.88
C GLN A 127 3.87 7.68 11.44
N VAL A 128 4.29 6.76 10.57
CA VAL A 128 3.72 6.62 9.22
C VAL A 128 2.29 6.13 9.34
N ASN A 129 1.34 6.91 8.81
CA ASN A 129 -0.05 6.49 8.73
C ASN A 129 -0.29 5.75 7.41
N ILE A 130 0.02 4.46 7.40
CA ILE A 130 -0.07 3.61 6.20
C ILE A 130 -1.47 3.63 5.57
N ASP A 131 -1.50 3.62 4.24
CA ASP A 131 -2.73 3.61 3.45
C ASP A 131 -2.59 2.62 2.28
N PRO A 132 -3.49 1.64 2.14
CA PRO A 132 -3.48 0.68 1.03
C PRO A 132 -3.46 1.32 -0.35
N LYS A 133 -4.05 2.51 -0.51
CA LYS A 133 -4.11 3.21 -1.80
C LYS A 133 -2.73 3.69 -2.27
N TYR A 134 -1.83 3.99 -1.34
CA TYR A 134 -0.50 4.52 -1.65
C TYR A 134 0.61 3.48 -1.47
N SER A 135 0.26 2.30 -0.95
CA SER A 135 1.16 1.18 -0.72
C SER A 135 1.23 0.26 -1.93
N ASP A 136 2.38 -0.39 -2.14
CA ASP A 136 2.53 -1.35 -3.24
C ASP A 136 2.23 -2.76 -2.74
N ILE A 137 1.19 -3.38 -3.29
CA ILE A 137 0.75 -4.73 -2.94
C ILE A 137 0.83 -5.57 -4.21
N ASN A 138 1.86 -6.41 -4.28
CA ASN A 138 2.12 -7.26 -5.44
C ASN A 138 1.89 -8.71 -5.05
N ILE A 139 0.85 -9.31 -5.64
CA ILE A 139 0.51 -10.72 -5.45
C ILE A 139 0.57 -11.35 -6.83
N THR A 140 1.63 -12.12 -7.09
CA THR A 140 1.90 -12.70 -8.41
C THR A 140 1.75 -14.20 -8.34
N LEU A 141 0.92 -14.77 -9.20
CA LEU A 141 0.84 -16.21 -9.38
C LEU A 141 2.14 -16.73 -10.00
N LEU A 142 2.82 -17.64 -9.30
CA LEU A 142 4.06 -18.27 -9.77
C LEU A 142 3.78 -19.60 -10.48
N ALA A 143 2.86 -20.39 -9.95
CA ALA A 143 2.56 -21.72 -10.49
C ALA A 143 1.13 -22.15 -10.15
N LYS A 144 0.52 -22.90 -11.08
CA LYS A 144 -0.73 -23.65 -10.89
C LYS A 144 -0.42 -25.13 -10.99
N THR A 145 -0.84 -25.92 -10.00
CA THR A 145 -0.72 -27.38 -9.97
C THR A 145 -2.09 -28.00 -9.66
N ALA A 146 -2.21 -29.33 -9.73
CA ALA A 146 -3.42 -30.02 -9.31
C ALA A 146 -3.75 -29.82 -7.82
N ASP A 147 -2.71 -29.59 -6.99
CA ASP A 147 -2.85 -29.44 -5.55
C ASP A 147 -3.18 -28.01 -5.12
N GLY A 148 -3.01 -27.02 -6.00
CA GLY A 148 -3.28 -25.62 -5.70
C GLY A 148 -2.42 -24.61 -6.48
N MET A 149 -2.25 -23.43 -5.89
CA MET A 149 -1.62 -22.27 -6.52
C MET A 149 -0.52 -21.69 -5.64
N ARG A 150 0.66 -21.42 -6.20
CA ARG A 150 1.75 -20.70 -5.51
C ARG A 150 1.73 -19.24 -5.90
N TYR A 151 1.77 -18.36 -4.90
CA TYR A 151 1.84 -16.91 -5.08
C TYR A 151 3.12 -16.37 -4.45
N SER A 152 3.79 -15.46 -5.16
CA SER A 152 4.74 -14.53 -4.54
C SER A 152 3.97 -13.33 -4.02
N VAL A 153 4.06 -13.07 -2.72
CA VAL A 153 3.48 -11.89 -2.09
C VAL A 153 4.59 -10.94 -1.70
N LYS A 154 4.50 -9.69 -2.15
CA LYS A 154 5.37 -8.58 -1.78
C LYS A 154 4.53 -7.37 -1.39
N ILE A 155 4.80 -6.82 -0.21
CA ILE A 155 4.11 -5.65 0.34
C ILE A 155 5.13 -4.56 0.65
N VAL A 156 4.82 -3.32 0.26
CA VAL A 156 5.62 -2.13 0.54
C VAL A 156 4.69 -1.05 1.14
N PRO A 157 4.54 -1.02 2.47
CA PRO A 157 3.61 -0.12 3.15
C PRO A 157 4.08 1.33 3.10
N LYS A 158 3.19 2.24 2.70
CA LYS A 158 3.42 3.69 2.57
C LYS A 158 2.22 4.49 3.04
N ASP A 159 2.45 5.72 3.48
CA ASP A 159 1.39 6.72 3.65
C ASP A 159 1.12 7.53 2.37
N GLN A 160 0.13 8.42 2.45
CA GLN A 160 -0.24 9.34 1.35
C GLN A 160 0.85 10.37 0.98
N PHE A 161 1.86 10.57 1.83
CA PHE A 161 2.98 11.47 1.57
C PHE A 161 4.18 10.75 0.95
N GLY A 162 4.08 9.43 0.76
CA GLY A 162 5.13 8.59 0.20
C GLY A 162 6.15 8.14 1.24
N ASN A 163 5.91 8.31 2.54
CA ASN A 163 6.79 7.76 3.56
C ASN A 163 6.58 6.26 3.67
N PHE A 164 7.68 5.50 3.62
CA PHE A 164 7.68 4.08 3.89
C PHE A 164 7.57 3.83 5.39
N LEU A 165 6.75 2.85 5.78
CA LEU A 165 6.63 2.43 7.18
C LEU A 165 8.00 2.04 7.78
N GLY A 166 8.83 1.40 6.96
CA GLY A 166 10.09 0.80 7.39
C GLY A 166 9.92 -0.64 7.88
N PRO A 167 11.02 -1.29 8.29
CA PRO A 167 11.01 -2.64 8.83
C PRO A 167 10.54 -2.71 10.30
N GLU A 168 10.54 -3.91 10.88
CA GLU A 168 10.14 -4.31 12.25
C GLU A 168 8.65 -4.29 12.57
N TYR A 169 7.81 -3.99 11.59
CA TYR A 169 6.37 -4.14 11.74
C TYR A 169 5.92 -5.56 11.37
N PRO A 170 5.06 -6.21 12.19
CA PRO A 170 4.49 -7.48 11.82
C PRO A 170 3.50 -7.29 10.67
N VAL A 171 3.86 -7.84 9.51
CA VAL A 171 2.97 -7.92 8.33
C VAL A 171 2.51 -9.36 8.15
N VAL A 172 1.21 -9.58 8.31
CA VAL A 172 0.59 -10.89 8.18
C VAL A 172 -0.37 -10.92 7.00
N VAL A 173 -0.45 -12.08 6.38
CA VAL A 173 -1.47 -12.43 5.39
C VAL A 173 -2.30 -13.56 5.96
N THR A 174 -3.60 -13.33 6.12
CA THR A 174 -4.57 -14.34 6.51
C THR A 174 -5.24 -14.89 5.26
N VAL A 175 -5.08 -16.19 5.03
CA VAL A 175 -5.89 -16.91 4.03
C VAL A 175 -7.22 -17.21 4.69
N SER A 176 -8.29 -16.59 4.20
CA SER A 176 -9.62 -16.63 4.80
C SER A 176 -10.64 -17.18 3.81
N HIS A 177 -11.45 -18.16 4.24
CA HIS A 177 -12.55 -18.74 3.48
C HIS A 177 -13.68 -19.17 4.43
N PRO A 178 -14.90 -19.47 3.95
CA PRO A 178 -16.00 -19.88 4.82
C PRO A 178 -15.59 -21.05 5.73
N GLY A 179 -15.67 -20.83 7.04
CA GLY A 179 -15.42 -21.85 8.06
C GLY A 179 -13.97 -22.05 8.51
N ALA A 180 -12.97 -21.40 7.88
CA ALA A 180 -11.59 -21.48 8.36
C ALA A 180 -10.72 -20.30 7.95
N GLN A 181 -9.63 -20.11 8.70
CA GLN A 181 -8.60 -19.12 8.40
C GLN A 181 -7.23 -19.65 8.86
N ARG A 182 -6.17 -19.21 8.19
CA ARG A 182 -4.80 -19.40 8.67
C ARG A 182 -3.94 -18.17 8.42
N VAL A 183 -3.11 -17.86 9.42
CA VAL A 183 -2.27 -16.67 9.43
C VAL A 183 -0.86 -17.02 8.93
N ILE A 184 -0.32 -16.17 8.07
CA ILE A 184 1.02 -16.31 7.48
C ILE A 184 1.79 -15.02 7.72
N GLN A 185 2.81 -15.06 8.57
CA GLN A 185 3.75 -13.97 8.74
C GLN A 185 4.63 -13.82 7.50
N LEU A 186 4.73 -12.61 6.94
CA LEU A 186 5.68 -12.29 5.88
C LEU A 186 7.08 -12.07 6.46
N ASN A 187 8.11 -12.33 5.64
CA ASN A 187 9.49 -12.06 6.02
C ASN A 187 9.79 -10.58 5.80
N ASP A 188 10.39 -9.95 6.79
CA ASP A 188 10.91 -8.59 6.68
C ASP A 188 12.28 -8.59 6.00
N ASN A 189 12.44 -7.81 4.95
CA ASN A 189 13.69 -7.67 4.21
C ASN A 189 14.60 -6.55 4.75
N ILE A 190 14.24 -5.94 5.89
CA ILE A 190 14.98 -4.88 6.58
C ILE A 190 15.17 -3.62 5.70
N ASP A 191 14.28 -3.44 4.73
CA ASP A 191 14.28 -2.33 3.76
C ASP A 191 12.88 -1.74 3.52
N GLY A 192 11.97 -1.99 4.47
CA GLY A 192 10.56 -1.59 4.36
C GLY A 192 9.76 -2.41 3.35
N THR A 193 10.30 -3.52 2.85
CA THR A 193 9.57 -4.49 2.04
C THR A 193 9.38 -5.82 2.77
N TYR A 194 8.22 -6.43 2.57
CA TYR A 194 7.83 -7.68 3.20
C TYR A 194 7.47 -8.70 2.14
N THR A 195 8.03 -9.90 2.24
CA THR A 195 7.86 -10.93 1.19
C THR A 195 7.62 -12.32 1.74
N LYS A 196 6.82 -13.12 1.02
CA LYS A 196 6.74 -14.57 1.21
C LYS A 196 6.11 -15.26 0.01
N GLU A 197 6.52 -16.50 -0.24
CA GLU A 197 5.75 -17.40 -1.09
C GLU A 197 4.63 -18.04 -0.28
N ILE A 198 3.40 -17.96 -0.79
CA ILE A 198 2.21 -18.52 -0.17
C ILE A 198 1.63 -19.57 -1.13
N PHE A 199 1.44 -20.78 -0.63
CA PHE A 199 0.69 -21.82 -1.33
C PHE A 199 -0.76 -21.77 -0.87
N ILE A 200 -1.69 -21.71 -1.82
CA ILE A 200 -3.14 -21.82 -1.61
C ILE A 200 -3.55 -23.18 -2.13
N THR A 201 -4.13 -24.02 -1.27
CA THR A 201 -4.56 -25.36 -1.69
C THR A 201 -5.74 -25.28 -2.65
N GLN A 202 -5.95 -26.34 -3.43
CA GLN A 202 -7.13 -26.42 -4.29
C GLN A 202 -8.44 -26.33 -3.49
N SER A 203 -8.49 -26.90 -2.28
CA SER A 203 -9.67 -26.80 -1.40
C SER A 203 -9.94 -25.38 -0.91
N GLU A 204 -8.90 -24.61 -0.56
CA GLU A 204 -9.01 -23.20 -0.19
C GLU A 204 -9.51 -22.37 -1.37
N ALA A 205 -8.95 -22.61 -2.56
CA ALA A 205 -9.37 -21.94 -3.79
C ALA A 205 -10.84 -22.27 -4.14
N ASP A 206 -11.24 -23.54 -4.03
CA ASP A 206 -12.61 -23.99 -4.27
C ASP A 206 -13.61 -23.38 -3.28
N ALA A 207 -13.16 -23.05 -2.06
CA ALA A 207 -13.93 -22.34 -1.05
C ALA A 207 -13.90 -20.80 -1.21
N ASP A 208 -13.42 -20.28 -2.34
CA ASP A 208 -13.32 -18.84 -2.62
C ASP A 208 -12.44 -18.09 -1.62
N ALA A 209 -11.30 -18.69 -1.25
CA ALA A 209 -10.35 -18.04 -0.35
C ALA A 209 -9.89 -16.66 -0.84
N ILE A 210 -9.79 -15.74 0.11
CA ILE A 210 -9.23 -14.39 -0.05
C ILE A 210 -7.97 -14.25 0.80
N LEU A 211 -7.15 -13.27 0.45
CA LEU A 211 -6.01 -12.85 1.26
C LEU A 211 -6.38 -11.57 2.00
N GLU A 212 -6.50 -11.64 3.32
CA GLU A 212 -6.63 -10.47 4.18
C GLU A 212 -5.24 -10.09 4.67
N ILE A 213 -4.86 -8.83 4.47
CA ILE A 213 -3.55 -8.31 4.85
C ILE A 213 -3.76 -7.49 6.10
N ASP A 214 -3.00 -7.80 7.16
CA ASP A 214 -2.92 -6.97 8.36
C ASP A 214 -1.49 -6.46 8.55
N ILE A 215 -1.38 -5.22 9.01
CA ILE A 215 -0.10 -4.60 9.35
C ILE A 215 -0.26 -4.06 10.76
N ASP A 216 0.63 -4.48 11.66
CA ASP A 216 0.63 -4.05 13.07
C ASP A 216 -0.72 -4.29 13.77
N GLY A 217 -1.30 -5.47 13.54
CA GLY A 217 -2.58 -5.89 14.14
C GLY A 217 -3.82 -5.16 13.61
N LYS A 218 -3.68 -4.34 12.56
CA LYS A 218 -4.79 -3.63 11.93
C LYS A 218 -5.04 -4.18 10.53
N LYS A 219 -6.33 -4.45 10.24
CA LYS A 219 -6.76 -4.80 8.90
C LYS A 219 -6.39 -3.71 7.92
N PHE A 220 -5.54 -4.08 6.97
CA PHE A 220 -4.97 -3.18 5.99
C PHE A 220 -5.77 -3.23 4.69
N THR A 221 -5.87 -4.41 4.07
CA THR A 221 -6.70 -4.58 2.86
C THR A 221 -7.08 -6.04 2.62
N THR A 222 -7.86 -6.28 1.57
CA THR A 222 -8.18 -7.62 1.09
C THR A 222 -7.83 -7.73 -0.38
N ALA A 223 -7.12 -8.80 -0.76
CA ALA A 223 -6.85 -9.15 -2.13
C ALA A 223 -7.62 -10.40 -2.54
N LYS A 224 -8.26 -10.33 -3.70
CA LYS A 224 -8.86 -11.51 -4.33
C LYS A 224 -7.77 -12.25 -5.11
N LEU A 225 -7.80 -13.57 -5.00
CA LEU A 225 -6.95 -14.44 -5.82
C LEU A 225 -7.47 -14.45 -7.25
N GLU A 226 -6.64 -14.90 -8.20
CA GLU A 226 -7.09 -15.06 -9.58
C GLU A 226 -8.39 -15.90 -9.65
N PRO A 227 -9.33 -15.52 -10.53
CA PRO A 227 -10.60 -16.20 -10.61
C PRO A 227 -10.40 -17.68 -10.92
N LYS A 228 -11.25 -18.51 -10.30
CA LYS A 228 -11.37 -19.94 -10.63
C LYS A 228 -11.44 -20.10 -12.14
N LEU A 229 -10.73 -21.09 -12.69
CA LEU A 229 -11.09 -21.62 -14.00
C LEU A 229 -12.52 -22.13 -13.88
N ARG A 230 -13.46 -21.43 -14.52
CA ARG A 230 -14.84 -21.87 -14.55
C ARG A 230 -14.88 -23.18 -15.33
N LYS A 231 -15.48 -24.22 -14.75
CA LYS A 231 -15.73 -25.48 -15.46
C LYS A 231 -16.57 -25.25 -16.72
N PHE A 232 -17.36 -24.19 -16.74
CA PHE A 232 -18.22 -23.82 -17.85
C PHE A 232 -17.96 -22.38 -18.29
N SER A 233 -17.82 -22.16 -19.60
CA SER A 233 -17.93 -20.85 -20.24
C SER A 233 -19.14 -20.88 -21.20
N LEU A 234 -19.79 -19.73 -21.38
CA LEU A 234 -20.83 -19.54 -22.39
C LEU A 234 -20.54 -18.22 -23.10
N SER A 235 -20.43 -18.26 -24.42
CA SER A 235 -20.37 -17.07 -25.28
C SER A 235 -21.50 -17.07 -26.30
N ILE A 236 -21.99 -15.88 -26.62
CA ILE A 236 -22.98 -15.66 -27.67
C ILE A 236 -22.38 -14.60 -28.60
N HIS A 237 -22.23 -14.95 -29.87
CA HIS A 237 -21.76 -14.07 -30.93
C HIS A 237 -22.90 -13.82 -31.89
N GLY A 238 -22.94 -12.61 -32.46
CA GLY A 238 -23.87 -12.25 -33.51
C GLY A 238 -23.17 -11.38 -34.54
N GLY A 239 -23.56 -11.50 -35.79
CA GLY A 239 -22.86 -10.85 -36.89
C GLY A 239 -23.59 -10.94 -38.21
N ILE A 240 -22.88 -10.61 -39.28
CA ILE A 240 -23.37 -10.70 -40.65
C ILE A 240 -22.85 -12.00 -41.25
N ALA A 241 -23.77 -12.85 -41.71
CA ALA A 241 -23.45 -14.04 -42.48
C ALA A 241 -23.20 -13.63 -43.94
N VAL A 242 -21.97 -13.81 -44.42
CA VAL A 242 -21.61 -13.52 -45.81
C VAL A 242 -21.49 -14.87 -46.54
N PRO A 243 -22.36 -15.17 -47.52
CA PRO A 243 -22.24 -16.39 -48.29
C PRO A 243 -20.96 -16.34 -49.14
N ILE A 244 -20.30 -17.47 -49.33
CA ILE A 244 -19.06 -17.60 -50.12
C ILE A 244 -19.22 -18.66 -51.20
N ASP A 245 -18.39 -18.56 -52.25
CA ASP A 245 -18.39 -19.49 -53.39
C ASP A 245 -19.76 -19.55 -54.08
N ASN A 246 -20.13 -20.68 -54.68
CA ASN A 246 -21.44 -20.89 -55.34
C ASN A 246 -22.65 -20.54 -54.46
N PHE A 247 -22.51 -20.54 -53.12
CA PHE A 247 -23.59 -20.13 -52.21
C PHE A 247 -23.86 -18.62 -52.28
N ALA A 248 -22.85 -17.82 -52.65
CA ALA A 248 -22.99 -16.37 -52.85
C ALA A 248 -23.75 -16.01 -54.13
N ASP A 249 -23.86 -16.92 -55.09
CA ASP A 249 -24.61 -16.67 -56.33
C ASP A 249 -26.12 -16.68 -56.07
N ASP A 250 -26.58 -17.54 -55.16
CA ASP A 250 -28.00 -17.78 -54.90
C ASP A 250 -28.54 -17.01 -53.67
N PHE A 251 -27.68 -16.55 -52.75
CA PHE A 251 -28.10 -15.96 -51.48
C PHE A 251 -27.50 -14.56 -51.20
N GLU A 252 -28.27 -13.70 -50.55
CA GLU A 252 -27.83 -12.41 -50.02
C GLU A 252 -27.11 -12.55 -48.66
N GLN A 253 -26.37 -11.52 -48.26
CA GLN A 253 -25.86 -11.42 -46.89
C GLN A 253 -27.02 -11.40 -45.89
N GLY A 254 -26.87 -12.08 -44.77
CA GLY A 254 -27.88 -12.11 -43.71
C GLY A 254 -27.26 -12.02 -42.32
N TYR A 255 -27.94 -12.56 -41.32
CA TYR A 255 -27.48 -12.48 -39.93
C TYR A 255 -27.04 -13.85 -39.43
N ASN A 256 -26.05 -13.86 -38.55
CA ASN A 256 -25.74 -15.07 -37.80
C ASN A 256 -25.85 -14.85 -36.29
N VAL A 257 -26.17 -15.93 -35.60
CA VAL A 257 -26.03 -16.07 -34.15
C VAL A 257 -25.30 -17.37 -33.88
N LEU A 258 -24.27 -17.30 -33.06
CA LEU A 258 -23.46 -18.44 -32.67
C LEU A 258 -23.39 -18.47 -31.14
N VAL A 259 -23.56 -19.65 -30.55
CA VAL A 259 -23.47 -19.89 -29.11
C VAL A 259 -22.40 -20.93 -28.88
N ASP A 260 -21.42 -20.62 -28.05
CA ASP A 260 -20.36 -21.56 -27.65
C ASP A 260 -20.51 -21.89 -26.18
N LEU A 261 -20.44 -23.18 -25.86
CA LEU A 261 -20.41 -23.72 -24.52
C LEU A 261 -19.12 -24.52 -24.36
N ASP A 262 -18.20 -24.04 -23.52
CA ASP A 262 -17.01 -24.82 -23.18
C ASP A 262 -17.19 -25.51 -21.83
N TYR A 263 -16.77 -26.77 -21.77
CA TYR A 263 -16.56 -27.51 -20.54
C TYR A 263 -15.08 -27.83 -20.35
N HIS A 264 -14.45 -27.28 -19.32
CA HIS A 264 -13.04 -27.55 -19.01
C HIS A 264 -12.90 -28.82 -18.15
N PHE A 265 -12.24 -29.86 -18.68
CA PHE A 265 -11.82 -31.02 -17.90
C PHE A 265 -10.56 -30.72 -17.08
N THR A 266 -9.62 -29.99 -17.70
CA THR A 266 -8.39 -29.45 -17.09
C THR A 266 -8.12 -28.05 -17.65
N GLN A 267 -7.03 -27.41 -17.23
CA GLN A 267 -6.62 -26.11 -17.80
C GLN A 267 -6.22 -26.21 -19.28
N GLN A 268 -5.81 -27.40 -19.73
CA GLN A 268 -5.27 -27.65 -21.07
C GLN A 268 -6.23 -28.48 -21.95
N LEU A 269 -7.27 -29.07 -21.34
CA LEU A 269 -8.22 -29.92 -22.02
C LEU A 269 -9.65 -29.44 -21.72
N SER A 270 -10.36 -29.04 -22.77
CA SER A 270 -11.78 -28.73 -22.73
C SER A 270 -12.54 -29.41 -23.86
N PHE A 271 -13.82 -29.63 -23.64
CA PHE A 271 -14.79 -29.89 -24.68
C PHE A 271 -15.45 -28.56 -25.04
N VAL A 272 -15.51 -28.24 -26.33
CA VAL A 272 -16.18 -27.04 -26.84
C VAL A 272 -17.33 -27.50 -27.74
N GLY A 273 -18.54 -27.10 -27.39
CA GLY A 273 -19.72 -27.26 -28.24
C GLY A 273 -20.14 -25.90 -28.79
N PHE A 274 -20.37 -25.81 -30.10
CA PHE A 274 -20.91 -24.60 -30.72
C PHE A 274 -22.23 -24.93 -31.42
N PHE A 275 -23.19 -24.01 -31.34
CA PHE A 275 -24.44 -24.04 -32.08
C PHE A 275 -24.59 -22.72 -32.82
N GLY A 276 -24.82 -22.78 -34.13
CA GLY A 276 -24.95 -21.60 -34.98
C GLY A 276 -26.22 -21.64 -35.80
N TYR A 277 -26.83 -20.48 -35.96
CA TYR A 277 -27.89 -20.22 -36.94
C TYR A 277 -27.43 -19.11 -37.87
N ASN A 278 -27.56 -19.35 -39.18
CA ASN A 278 -27.34 -18.35 -40.20
C ASN A 278 -28.65 -18.17 -40.96
N ASP A 279 -29.11 -16.93 -41.06
CA ASP A 279 -30.20 -16.52 -41.93
C ASP A 279 -29.62 -16.03 -43.25
N PHE A 280 -30.13 -16.55 -44.36
CA PHE A 280 -29.78 -16.12 -45.71
C PHE A 280 -31.07 -15.94 -46.50
N LYS A 281 -31.15 -14.90 -47.32
CA LYS A 281 -32.31 -14.69 -48.21
C LYS A 281 -31.94 -15.07 -49.63
N SER A 282 -32.76 -15.89 -50.28
CA SER A 282 -32.55 -16.19 -51.69
C SER A 282 -32.67 -14.93 -52.57
N LYS A 283 -31.81 -14.83 -53.60
CA LYS A 283 -31.85 -13.80 -54.65
C LYS A 283 -32.88 -14.08 -55.73
N THR A 284 -33.39 -15.31 -55.83
CA THR A 284 -34.28 -15.77 -56.90
C THR A 284 -35.59 -16.30 -56.33
N ALA A 285 -36.71 -15.81 -56.86
CA ALA A 285 -38.02 -16.30 -56.45
C ALA A 285 -38.20 -17.78 -56.83
N GLY A 286 -38.21 -18.68 -55.84
CA GLY A 286 -38.48 -20.11 -56.03
C GLY A 286 -37.48 -21.08 -55.39
N ILE A 287 -36.40 -20.58 -54.78
CA ILE A 287 -35.55 -21.38 -53.88
C ILE A 287 -36.13 -21.19 -52.47
N ASP A 288 -36.58 -22.28 -51.84
CA ASP A 288 -37.15 -22.25 -50.48
C ASP A 288 -36.02 -22.38 -49.46
N ASP A 289 -35.94 -21.44 -48.52
CA ASP A 289 -34.82 -21.25 -47.58
C ASP A 289 -34.97 -22.13 -46.30
N ASN A 290 -35.88 -23.11 -46.32
CA ASN A 290 -36.13 -24.01 -45.19
C ASN A 290 -35.32 -25.32 -45.32
N TYR A 291 -34.06 -25.31 -44.91
CA TYR A 291 -33.29 -26.53 -44.59
C TYR A 291 -32.64 -26.44 -43.21
#